data_AF-A0A7Z0BE23-F1
#
_entry.id   AF-A0A7Z0BE23-F1
#
_cell.length_a   1.000
_cell.length_b   1.000
_cell.length_c   1.000
_cell.angle_alpha   90.00
_cell.angle_beta   90.00
_cell.angle_gamma   90.00
#
_symmetry.space_group_name_H-M   'P 1'
#
loop_
_entity.id
_entity.type
_entity.pdbx_description
1 polymer ?
#
loop_
_entity_poly.entity_id
_entity_poly.type
_entity_poly.pdbx_seq_one_letter_code
_entity_poly.pdbx_strand_id
1 'polypeptide(L)'
;MRDRRVALVWAAFVVVALVSCVLVLRRDDRLSDLHIYYGALSDLHAGRPLYGFVAANGGPFTYPPFAALVLGPITAVSEGVLQGIWLVATCAAVVAVAGAVGVALTTRQSRRPLVVAVAATVLMLSAPVQSNLRFGQVSIFIVLMALLDGMGVVPPRLRGMLVGVAAAIKLTPLLFVVYFLATGRYRDAGRAVATFLACAVLAAVVLPAESWTYWTEAVRQTSRIGNLASLGNQSLHGMLLRVGVDEATLPLLWAGLVALVCAAALLRARQLTVEGRAGHAAVLVGCATVAASPVSWTHHQVWPVLAAMLLIGASGVAQRAAGVALLAAMVVSLGAVLSPVSTRPGVQFLFENARAVGVCLLCLVGFGGVAVAATRTVRRPAGGRGWLRVGVTATVAVAFFAVQPLPAGADPTFKAYALDDVVNPRYFFVCRGPAECAAYGTDAPVTFSTRAEKTKVRVNGVVSPQVTRLEYFSAPGGAPRAIPLLDAYPGSRTFSFRSANMAQGRLVAYASDGQPIASYDEELAAALRATTR
;
A
#
# COMPACT_ATOMS: atom_id res chain seq x y z
N MET A 1 -14.78 -17.01 38.13
CA MET A 1 -15.22 -17.76 36.93
C MET A 1 -14.58 -17.13 35.70
N ARG A 2 -13.72 -17.84 34.95
CA ARG A 2 -13.17 -17.33 33.68
C ARG A 2 -14.32 -17.09 32.71
N ASP A 3 -14.41 -15.88 32.15
CA ASP A 3 -15.41 -15.55 31.14
C ASP A 3 -15.20 -16.44 29.90
N ARG A 4 -16.12 -17.39 29.68
CA ARG A 4 -16.07 -18.36 28.57
C ARG A 4 -15.95 -17.65 27.22
N ARG A 5 -16.50 -16.43 27.08
CA ARG A 5 -16.42 -15.64 25.85
C ARG A 5 -14.98 -15.25 25.51
N VAL A 6 -14.20 -14.85 26.52
CA VAL A 6 -12.79 -14.49 26.33
C VAL A 6 -11.99 -15.69 25.85
N ALA A 7 -12.22 -16.87 26.46
CA ALA A 7 -11.56 -18.11 26.05
C ALA A 7 -11.91 -18.50 24.61
N LEU A 8 -13.19 -18.40 24.21
CA LEU A 8 -13.63 -18.69 22.84
C LEU A 8 -13.00 -17.75 21.81
N VAL A 9 -12.90 -16.46 22.09
CA VAL A 9 -12.28 -15.50 21.16
C VAL A 9 -10.77 -15.75 21.03
N TRP A 10 -10.08 -16.07 22.13
CA TRP A 10 -8.67 -16.47 22.07
C TRP A 10 -8.46 -17.78 21.31
N ALA A 11 -9.35 -18.77 21.50
CA ALA A 11 -9.31 -20.01 20.70
C ALA A 11 -9.49 -19.69 19.20
N ALA A 12 -10.42 -18.81 18.85
CA ALA A 12 -10.59 -18.34 17.47
C ALA A 12 -9.34 -17.63 16.93
N PHE A 13 -8.71 -16.75 17.73
CA PHE A 13 -7.44 -16.13 17.36
C PHE A 13 -6.37 -17.17 17.07
N VAL A 14 -6.18 -18.15 17.97
CA VAL A 14 -5.18 -19.21 17.82
C VAL A 14 -5.43 -20.02 16.55
N VAL A 15 -6.68 -20.41 16.28
CA VAL A 15 -7.03 -21.14 15.05
C VAL A 15 -6.70 -20.31 13.81
N VAL A 16 -7.12 -19.05 13.76
CA VAL A 16 -6.86 -18.16 12.61
C VAL A 16 -5.36 -17.93 12.42
N ALA A 17 -4.60 -17.72 13.51
CA ALA A 17 -3.16 -17.53 13.46
C ALA A 17 -2.44 -18.78 12.95
N LEU A 18 -2.80 -19.97 13.48
CA LEU A 18 -2.21 -21.24 13.04
C LEU A 18 -2.51 -21.53 11.57
N VAL A 19 -3.77 -21.36 11.15
CA VAL A 19 -4.16 -21.54 9.74
C VAL A 19 -3.39 -20.56 8.86
N SER A 20 -3.28 -19.29 9.26
CA SER A 20 -2.53 -18.29 8.50
C SER A 20 -1.05 -18.62 8.38
N CYS A 21 -0.41 -19.03 9.48
CA CYS A 21 0.99 -19.47 9.47
C CYS A 21 1.20 -20.70 8.57
N VAL A 22 0.35 -21.72 8.66
CA VAL A 22 0.42 -22.92 7.81
C VAL A 22 0.24 -22.56 6.33
N LEU A 23 -0.73 -21.71 6.02
CA LEU A 23 -0.96 -21.25 4.64
C LEU A 23 0.24 -20.45 4.11
N VAL A 24 0.87 -19.61 4.94
CA VAL A 24 2.10 -18.89 4.56
C VAL A 24 3.25 -19.85 4.30
N LEU A 25 3.48 -20.84 5.17
CA LEU A 25 4.57 -21.80 5.01
C LEU A 25 4.44 -22.69 3.77
N ARG A 26 3.23 -22.84 3.21
CA ARG A 26 2.97 -23.56 1.97
C ARG A 26 3.21 -22.74 0.70
N ARG A 27 3.55 -21.46 0.82
CA ARG A 27 3.79 -20.60 -0.35
C ARG A 27 5.22 -20.73 -0.83
N ASP A 28 5.40 -20.56 -2.14
CA ASP A 28 6.73 -20.47 -2.75
C ASP A 28 7.41 -19.15 -2.38
N ASP A 29 6.64 -18.05 -2.29
CA ASP A 29 7.09 -16.71 -1.93
C ASP A 29 7.05 -16.41 -0.42
N ARG A 30 7.02 -17.46 0.41
CA ARG A 30 6.89 -17.35 1.87
C ARG A 30 8.04 -16.55 2.47
N LEU A 31 7.70 -15.67 3.41
CA LEU A 31 8.61 -14.82 4.17
C LEU A 31 9.70 -14.14 3.30
N SER A 32 9.32 -13.70 2.10
CA SER A 32 10.27 -13.22 1.08
C SER A 32 11.11 -12.02 1.51
N ASP A 33 10.59 -11.13 2.38
CA ASP A 33 11.39 -10.01 2.89
C ASP A 33 12.34 -10.47 4.01
N LEU A 34 11.93 -11.45 4.82
CA LEU A 34 12.83 -12.10 5.79
C LEU A 34 13.98 -12.83 5.08
N HIS A 35 13.70 -13.46 3.95
CA HIS A 35 14.72 -14.05 3.08
C HIS A 35 15.72 -12.99 2.58
N ILE A 36 15.23 -11.81 2.19
CA ILE A 36 16.10 -10.67 1.83
C ILE A 36 16.98 -10.25 3.01
N TYR A 37 16.42 -10.15 4.23
CA TYR A 37 17.21 -9.80 5.42
C TYR A 37 18.28 -10.86 5.71
N TYR A 38 17.90 -12.14 5.64
CA TYR A 38 18.82 -13.26 5.89
C TYR A 38 19.96 -13.29 4.88
N GLY A 39 19.65 -13.17 3.59
CA GLY A 39 20.63 -13.15 2.50
C GLY A 39 21.57 -11.94 2.59
N ALA A 40 21.02 -10.73 2.71
CA ALA A 40 21.81 -9.51 2.80
C ALA A 40 22.76 -9.51 4.01
N LEU A 41 22.31 -10.05 5.14
CA LEU A 41 23.15 -10.16 6.34
C LEU A 41 24.18 -11.29 6.20
N SER A 42 23.83 -12.41 5.56
CA SER A 42 24.80 -13.48 5.28
C SER A 42 25.92 -12.98 4.37
N ASP A 43 25.57 -12.16 3.37
CA ASP A 43 26.50 -11.46 2.49
C ASP A 43 27.40 -10.50 3.26
N LEU A 44 26.81 -9.69 4.14
CA LEU A 44 27.55 -8.76 5.00
C LEU A 44 28.55 -9.48 5.91
N HIS A 45 28.16 -10.60 6.54
CA HIS A 45 29.06 -11.42 7.35
C HIS A 45 30.20 -12.06 6.52
N ALA A 46 29.97 -12.29 5.22
CA ALA A 46 30.97 -12.76 4.29
C ALA A 46 31.83 -11.62 3.67
N GLY A 47 31.71 -10.39 4.17
CA GLY A 47 32.47 -9.23 3.71
C GLY A 47 31.98 -8.60 2.41
N ARG A 48 30.77 -8.93 1.95
CA ARG A 48 30.15 -8.31 0.76
C ARG A 48 29.34 -7.05 1.14
N PRO A 49 29.21 -6.07 0.23
CA PRO A 49 28.45 -4.85 0.53
C PRO A 49 26.97 -5.11 0.79
N LEU A 50 26.43 -4.59 1.91
CA LEU A 50 25.04 -4.81 2.33
C LEU A 50 24.04 -4.33 1.27
N TYR A 51 24.27 -3.14 0.72
CA TYR A 51 23.40 -2.54 -0.30
C TYR A 51 23.70 -3.03 -1.72
N GLY A 52 24.65 -3.95 -1.90
CA GLY A 52 24.88 -4.65 -3.17
C GLY A 52 24.01 -5.91 -3.32
N PHE A 53 23.41 -6.39 -2.23
CA PHE A 53 22.59 -7.60 -2.23
C PHE A 53 21.27 -7.41 -2.99
N VAL A 54 20.95 -8.39 -3.84
CA VAL A 54 19.66 -8.52 -4.53
C VAL A 54 19.23 -9.98 -4.46
N ALA A 55 18.07 -10.24 -3.86
CA ALA A 55 17.51 -11.60 -3.79
C ALA A 55 17.03 -12.09 -5.17
N ALA A 56 16.77 -13.39 -5.30
CA ALA A 56 16.29 -14.00 -6.55
C ALA A 56 14.97 -13.40 -7.07
N ASN A 57 14.14 -12.82 -6.19
CA ASN A 57 12.93 -12.09 -6.56
C ASN A 57 13.17 -10.62 -6.97
N GLY A 58 14.44 -10.19 -7.06
CA GLY A 58 14.85 -8.83 -7.38
C GLY A 58 14.80 -7.84 -6.21
N GLY A 59 14.42 -8.28 -5.01
CA GLY A 59 14.28 -7.41 -3.83
C GLY A 59 15.63 -7.09 -3.16
N PRO A 60 15.98 -5.80 -2.97
CA PRO A 60 17.19 -5.41 -2.27
C PRO A 60 16.96 -5.14 -0.77
N PHE A 61 18.06 -5.08 -0.01
CA PHE A 61 18.02 -4.52 1.35
C PHE A 61 17.85 -2.98 1.30
N THR A 62 16.93 -2.45 2.09
CA THR A 62 16.50 -1.02 1.98
C THR A 62 16.50 -0.25 3.30
N TYR A 63 16.85 -0.88 4.42
CA TYR A 63 16.80 -0.24 5.73
C TYR A 63 18.08 0.49 6.10
N PRO A 64 18.04 1.44 7.05
CA PRO A 64 19.24 2.04 7.62
C PRO A 64 20.17 0.96 8.20
N PRO A 65 21.49 1.21 8.27
CA PRO A 65 22.45 0.20 8.70
C PRO A 65 22.26 -0.26 10.16
N PHE A 66 21.63 0.56 11.02
CA PHE A 66 21.26 0.12 12.37
C PHE A 66 20.29 -1.08 12.35
N ALA A 67 19.42 -1.18 11.34
CA ALA A 67 18.57 -2.35 11.16
C ALA A 67 19.41 -3.62 10.93
N ALA A 68 20.54 -3.52 10.22
CA ALA A 68 21.42 -4.65 10.01
C ALA A 68 22.07 -5.13 11.32
N LEU A 69 22.38 -4.22 12.26
CA LEU A 69 22.85 -4.60 13.59
C LEU A 69 21.78 -5.31 14.42
N VAL A 70 20.54 -4.78 14.41
CA VAL A 70 19.42 -5.38 15.16
C VAL A 70 19.03 -6.74 14.59
N LEU A 71 19.05 -6.88 13.27
CA LEU A 71 18.70 -8.11 12.57
C LEU A 71 19.88 -9.08 12.43
N GLY A 72 21.13 -8.63 12.65
CA GLY A 72 22.34 -9.44 12.52
C GLY A 72 22.24 -10.85 13.13
N PRO A 73 21.71 -11.02 14.36
CA PRO A 73 21.58 -12.32 15.00
C PRO A 73 20.68 -13.34 14.27
N ILE A 74 19.86 -12.92 13.29
CA ILE A 74 18.96 -13.85 12.57
C ILE A 74 19.72 -14.91 11.76
N THR A 75 20.97 -14.63 11.38
CA THR A 75 21.83 -15.57 10.63
C THR A 75 22.48 -16.63 11.51
N ALA A 76 22.30 -16.57 12.85
CA ALA A 76 22.83 -17.55 13.79
C ALA A 76 22.11 -18.92 13.73
N VAL A 77 20.96 -18.98 13.06
CA VAL A 77 20.18 -20.21 12.86
C VAL A 77 19.91 -20.41 11.37
N SER A 78 19.46 -21.61 10.99
CA SER A 78 19.02 -21.84 9.60
C SER A 78 17.77 -21.02 9.28
N GLU A 79 17.62 -20.61 8.03
CA GLU A 79 16.48 -19.79 7.59
C GLU A 79 15.13 -20.46 7.89
N GLY A 80 15.03 -21.80 7.76
CA GLY A 80 13.81 -22.54 8.09
C GLY A 80 13.41 -22.42 9.57
N VAL A 81 14.38 -22.49 10.49
CA VAL A 81 14.14 -22.28 11.93
C VAL A 81 13.75 -20.83 12.20
N LEU A 82 14.46 -19.88 11.56
CA LEU A 82 14.17 -18.46 11.66
C LEU A 82 12.73 -18.13 11.21
N GLN A 83 12.26 -18.72 10.11
CA GLN A 83 10.89 -18.53 9.62
C GLN A 83 9.85 -18.90 10.70
N GLY A 84 10.04 -20.03 11.39
CA GLY A 84 9.16 -20.44 12.50
C GLY A 84 9.19 -19.46 13.67
N ILE A 85 10.39 -19.06 14.10
CA ILE A 85 10.58 -18.06 15.18
C ILE A 85 9.90 -16.73 14.81
N TRP A 86 10.07 -16.28 13.57
CA TRP A 86 9.55 -15.00 13.11
C TRP A 86 8.02 -14.96 13.05
N LEU A 87 7.39 -16.06 12.63
CA LEU A 87 5.93 -16.19 12.64
C LEU A 87 5.38 -16.11 14.08
N VAL A 88 6.02 -16.79 15.03
CA VAL A 88 5.65 -16.73 16.45
C VAL A 88 5.83 -15.31 16.99
N ALA A 89 6.97 -14.65 16.70
CA ALA A 89 7.24 -13.29 17.11
C ALA A 89 6.22 -12.29 16.52
N THR A 90 5.81 -12.49 15.27
CA THR A 90 4.78 -11.68 14.61
C THR A 90 3.43 -11.84 15.30
N CYS A 91 3.01 -13.06 15.60
CA CYS A 91 1.77 -13.33 16.35
C CYS A 91 1.81 -12.71 17.77
N ALA A 92 2.94 -12.80 18.46
CA ALA A 92 3.13 -12.17 19.76
C ALA A 92 3.05 -10.63 19.68
N ALA A 93 3.65 -10.03 18.65
CA ALA A 93 3.56 -8.60 18.40
C ALA A 93 2.11 -8.16 18.11
N VAL A 94 1.32 -8.95 17.38
CA VAL A 94 -0.11 -8.68 17.16
C VAL A 94 -0.87 -8.65 18.49
N VAL A 95 -0.63 -9.61 19.38
CA VAL A 95 -1.24 -9.64 20.72
C VAL A 95 -0.80 -8.43 21.55
N ALA A 96 0.46 -8.04 21.48
CA ALA A 96 0.96 -6.86 22.20
C ALA A 96 0.35 -5.54 21.69
N VAL A 97 0.22 -5.38 20.36
CA VAL A 97 -0.47 -4.24 19.74
C VAL A 97 -1.94 -4.20 20.15
N ALA A 98 -2.63 -5.35 20.13
CA ALA A 98 -4.01 -5.47 20.61
C ALA A 98 -4.15 -5.10 22.09
N GLY A 99 -3.19 -5.51 22.92
CA GLY A 99 -3.12 -5.16 24.34
C GLY A 99 -2.97 -3.66 24.58
N ALA A 100 -2.11 -3.00 23.80
CA ALA A 100 -1.89 -1.56 23.86
C ALA A 100 -3.15 -0.79 23.43
N VAL A 101 -3.69 -1.07 22.23
CA VAL A 101 -4.89 -0.36 21.73
C VAL A 101 -6.14 -0.67 22.55
N GLY A 102 -6.22 -1.85 23.18
CA GLY A 102 -7.33 -2.25 24.04
C GLY A 102 -7.59 -1.27 25.19
N VAL A 103 -6.55 -0.59 25.70
CA VAL A 103 -6.68 0.50 26.69
C VAL A 103 -7.47 1.68 26.14
N ALA A 104 -7.25 2.02 24.87
CA ALA A 104 -7.91 3.14 24.21
C ALA A 104 -9.35 2.82 23.77
N LEU A 105 -9.67 1.52 23.59
CA LEU A 105 -10.98 1.04 23.15
C LEU A 105 -11.99 0.92 24.29
N THR A 106 -11.57 0.72 25.54
CA THR A 106 -12.48 0.63 26.68
C THR A 106 -11.84 1.16 27.96
N THR A 107 -12.59 1.98 28.69
CA THR A 107 -12.24 2.42 30.06
C THR A 107 -12.67 1.40 31.11
N ARG A 108 -13.56 0.45 30.76
CA ARG A 108 -14.05 -0.60 31.67
C ARG A 108 -13.07 -1.75 31.73
N GLN A 109 -12.35 -1.87 32.85
CA GLN A 109 -11.33 -2.92 33.05
C GLN A 109 -11.90 -4.34 32.91
N SER A 110 -13.13 -4.58 33.35
CA SER A 110 -13.78 -5.90 33.22
C SER A 110 -14.00 -6.34 31.76
N ARG A 111 -14.15 -5.41 30.82
CA ARG A 111 -14.32 -5.71 29.38
C ARG A 111 -12.99 -5.80 28.63
N ARG A 112 -11.90 -5.33 29.23
CA ARG A 112 -10.60 -5.21 28.57
C ARG A 112 -10.05 -6.55 28.05
N PRO A 113 -10.12 -7.67 28.78
CA PRO A 113 -9.65 -8.96 28.25
C PRO A 113 -10.37 -9.39 26.97
N LEU A 114 -11.68 -9.18 26.90
CA LEU A 114 -12.48 -9.48 25.72
C LEU A 114 -12.14 -8.55 24.55
N VAL A 115 -12.03 -7.24 24.81
CA VAL A 115 -11.67 -6.25 23.78
C VAL A 115 -10.29 -6.54 23.19
N VAL A 116 -9.32 -6.92 24.02
CA VAL A 116 -7.97 -7.30 23.55
C VAL A 116 -8.04 -8.57 22.70
N ALA A 117 -8.78 -9.60 23.12
CA ALA A 117 -8.94 -10.82 22.33
C ALA A 117 -9.59 -10.53 20.97
N VAL A 118 -10.65 -9.71 20.94
CA VAL A 118 -11.33 -9.30 19.70
C VAL A 118 -10.40 -8.48 18.81
N ALA A 119 -9.67 -7.51 19.36
CA ALA A 119 -8.72 -6.68 18.61
C ALA A 119 -7.60 -7.54 18.00
N ALA A 120 -7.07 -8.52 18.74
CA ALA A 120 -6.05 -9.45 18.23
C ALA A 120 -6.60 -10.29 17.05
N THR A 121 -7.82 -10.83 17.17
CA THR A 121 -8.47 -11.59 16.09
C THR A 121 -8.71 -10.72 14.85
N VAL A 122 -9.23 -9.50 15.02
CA VAL A 122 -9.48 -8.58 13.91
C VAL A 122 -8.17 -8.14 13.25
N LEU A 123 -7.12 -7.88 14.04
CA LEU A 123 -5.78 -7.62 13.49
C LEU A 123 -5.31 -8.80 12.65
N MET A 124 -5.37 -10.03 13.18
CA MET A 124 -4.92 -11.23 12.48
C MET A 124 -5.66 -11.44 11.15
N LEU A 125 -6.97 -11.16 11.10
CA LEU A 125 -7.77 -11.27 9.86
C LEU A 125 -7.49 -10.15 8.84
N SER A 126 -6.80 -9.07 9.23
CA SER A 126 -6.57 -7.93 8.35
C SER A 126 -5.47 -8.21 7.32
N ALA A 127 -5.63 -7.70 6.10
CA ALA A 127 -4.63 -7.81 5.05
C ALA A 127 -3.24 -7.29 5.47
N PRO A 128 -3.10 -6.21 6.26
CA PRO A 128 -1.80 -5.77 6.78
C PRO A 128 -1.07 -6.82 7.63
N VAL A 129 -1.76 -7.50 8.53
CA VAL A 129 -1.12 -8.55 9.38
C VAL A 129 -0.86 -9.82 8.57
N GLN A 130 -1.80 -10.23 7.72
CA GLN A 130 -1.56 -11.34 6.79
C GLN A 130 -0.36 -11.06 5.87
N SER A 131 -0.18 -9.80 5.45
CA SER A 131 1.00 -9.37 4.69
C SER A 131 2.27 -9.40 5.56
N ASN A 132 2.22 -9.02 6.85
CA ASN A 132 3.37 -9.15 7.74
C ASN A 132 3.82 -10.62 7.90
N LEU A 133 2.87 -11.56 8.03
CA LEU A 133 3.17 -12.99 8.06
C LEU A 133 3.74 -13.48 6.73
N ARG A 134 3.09 -13.14 5.60
CA ARG A 134 3.52 -13.56 4.26
C ARG A 134 4.94 -13.11 3.94
N PHE A 135 5.33 -11.90 4.31
CA PHE A 135 6.64 -11.35 3.95
C PHE A 135 7.69 -11.46 5.06
N GLY A 136 7.30 -11.80 6.29
CA GLY A 136 8.24 -11.82 7.43
C GLY A 136 8.74 -10.42 7.79
N GLN A 137 7.82 -9.47 7.88
CA GLN A 137 8.14 -8.04 7.95
C GLN A 137 8.44 -7.53 9.37
N VAL A 138 9.37 -6.58 9.48
CA VAL A 138 9.70 -5.88 10.73
C VAL A 138 8.65 -4.84 11.14
N SER A 139 7.74 -4.52 10.22
CA SER A 139 6.83 -3.38 10.31
C SER A 139 5.88 -3.46 11.52
N ILE A 140 5.40 -4.64 11.90
CA ILE A 140 4.55 -4.80 13.10
C ILE A 140 5.29 -4.44 14.40
N PHE A 141 6.58 -4.73 14.51
CA PHE A 141 7.39 -4.37 15.69
C PHE A 141 7.64 -2.87 15.76
N ILE A 142 7.85 -2.22 14.61
CA ILE A 142 7.94 -0.76 14.50
C ILE A 142 6.64 -0.09 14.94
N VAL A 143 5.49 -0.63 14.51
CA VAL A 143 4.16 -0.15 14.95
C VAL A 143 4.01 -0.29 16.46
N LEU A 144 4.37 -1.46 17.03
CA LEU A 144 4.29 -1.69 18.46
C LEU A 144 5.14 -0.68 19.25
N MET A 145 6.40 -0.50 18.88
CA MET A 145 7.31 0.46 19.53
C MET A 145 6.76 1.89 19.49
N ALA A 146 6.37 2.36 18.31
CA ALA A 146 5.84 3.71 18.12
C ALA A 146 4.49 3.91 18.84
N LEU A 147 3.63 2.87 18.87
CA LEU A 147 2.34 2.92 19.56
C LEU A 147 2.54 3.04 21.08
N LEU A 148 3.40 2.23 21.69
CA LEU A 148 3.64 2.25 23.13
C LEU A 148 4.16 3.61 23.62
N ASP A 149 5.10 4.20 22.89
CA ASP A 149 5.63 5.54 23.18
C ASP A 149 4.61 6.65 22.88
N GLY A 150 3.94 6.55 21.73
CA GLY A 150 2.92 7.48 21.28
C GLY A 150 1.76 7.60 22.28
N MET A 151 1.33 6.47 22.84
CA MET A 151 0.29 6.38 23.87
C MET A 151 0.75 6.80 25.26
N GLY A 152 2.07 6.89 25.48
CA GLY A 152 2.64 7.16 26.80
C GLY A 152 2.56 5.97 27.77
N VAL A 153 2.47 4.74 27.26
CA VAL A 153 2.48 3.51 28.07
C VAL A 153 3.86 3.28 28.69
N VAL A 154 4.92 3.65 27.95
CA VAL A 154 6.30 3.56 28.42
C VAL A 154 6.51 4.46 29.65
N PRO A 155 7.31 4.05 30.66
CA PRO A 155 7.60 4.87 31.83
C PRO A 155 8.15 6.26 31.44
N PRO A 156 7.78 7.36 32.12
CA PRO A 156 8.12 8.73 31.71
C PRO A 156 9.61 9.02 31.48
N ARG A 157 10.52 8.26 32.12
CA ARG A 157 11.98 8.41 31.94
C ARG A 157 12.51 7.77 30.65
N LEU A 158 11.79 6.80 30.09
CA LEU A 158 12.16 6.06 28.88
C LEU A 158 11.32 6.45 27.66
N ARG A 159 10.26 7.25 27.83
CA ARG A 159 9.39 7.69 26.73
C ARG A 159 10.18 8.37 25.63
N GLY A 160 9.89 7.99 24.39
CA GLY A 160 10.55 8.47 23.17
C GLY A 160 11.67 7.54 22.69
N MET A 161 12.27 6.73 23.56
CA MET A 161 13.38 5.84 23.17
C MET A 161 12.92 4.75 22.17
N LEU A 162 11.71 4.19 22.33
CA LEU A 162 11.19 3.19 21.39
C LEU A 162 10.94 3.79 20.01
N VAL A 163 10.44 5.03 19.94
CA VAL A 163 10.32 5.77 18.67
C VAL A 163 11.70 6.01 18.05
N GLY A 164 12.71 6.38 18.85
CA GLY A 164 14.07 6.57 18.37
C GLY A 164 14.68 5.30 17.78
N VAL A 165 14.56 4.16 18.48
CA VAL A 165 14.99 2.84 17.99
C VAL A 165 14.21 2.46 16.72
N ALA A 166 12.89 2.61 16.73
CA ALA A 166 12.06 2.30 15.58
C ALA A 166 12.44 3.13 14.34
N ALA A 167 12.70 4.43 14.55
CA ALA A 167 13.18 5.35 13.51
C ALA A 167 14.55 4.96 12.95
N ALA A 168 15.44 4.42 13.79
CA ALA A 168 16.75 3.95 13.35
C ALA A 168 16.68 2.63 12.57
N ILE A 169 15.63 1.82 12.79
CA ILE A 169 15.37 0.60 11.99
C ILE A 169 14.64 0.96 10.68
N LYS A 170 13.77 1.97 10.69
CA LYS A 170 13.02 2.44 9.52
C LYS A 170 12.61 3.88 9.75
N LEU A 171 12.87 4.80 8.81
CA LEU A 171 12.70 6.24 9.06
C LEU A 171 11.25 6.71 9.31
N THR A 172 10.25 5.91 8.94
CA THR A 172 8.82 6.32 8.98
C THR A 172 8.30 6.81 10.34
N PRO A 173 8.73 6.29 11.51
CA PRO A 173 8.31 6.79 12.82
C PRO A 173 8.85 8.18 13.19
N LEU A 174 9.74 8.81 12.40
CA LEU A 174 10.26 10.15 12.71
C LEU A 174 9.15 11.20 12.85
N LEU A 175 7.99 11.01 12.21
CA LEU A 175 6.83 11.88 12.41
C LEU A 175 6.34 11.89 13.88
N PHE A 176 6.56 10.83 14.65
CA PHE A 176 6.24 10.80 16.08
C PHE A 176 7.07 11.80 16.89
N VAL A 177 8.28 12.15 16.44
CA VAL A 177 9.08 13.23 17.06
C VAL A 177 8.33 14.55 16.92
N VAL A 178 7.83 14.85 15.72
CA VAL A 178 7.02 16.06 15.47
C VAL A 178 5.71 16.04 16.26
N TYR A 179 5.08 14.87 16.39
CA TYR A 179 3.92 14.69 17.28
C TYR A 179 4.24 15.01 18.74
N PHE A 180 5.38 14.55 19.27
CA PHE A 180 5.79 14.89 20.63
C PHE A 180 6.02 16.40 20.78
N LEU A 181 6.67 17.05 19.81
CA LEU A 181 6.83 18.51 19.81
C LEU A 181 5.48 19.24 19.77
N ALA A 182 4.58 18.84 18.86
CA ALA A 182 3.26 19.44 18.66
C ALA A 182 2.35 19.28 19.89
N THR A 183 2.60 18.27 20.72
CA THR A 183 1.85 17.99 21.95
C THR A 183 2.54 18.46 23.23
N GLY A 184 3.64 19.21 23.12
CA GLY A 184 4.39 19.74 24.28
C GLY A 184 5.22 18.69 25.02
N ARG A 185 5.40 17.49 24.46
CA ARG A 185 6.19 16.39 25.03
C ARG A 185 7.68 16.53 24.63
N TYR A 186 8.27 17.69 24.90
CA TYR A 186 9.63 18.02 24.43
C TYR A 186 10.71 17.05 24.91
N ARG A 187 10.60 16.53 26.15
CA ARG A 187 11.54 15.54 26.69
C ARG A 187 11.48 14.22 25.93
N ASP A 188 10.29 13.82 25.50
CA ASP A 188 10.09 12.58 24.72
C ASP A 188 10.63 12.76 23.30
N ALA A 189 10.41 13.93 22.70
CA ALA A 189 11.02 14.30 21.42
C ALA A 189 12.56 14.29 21.48
N GLY A 190 13.14 14.93 22.51
CA GLY A 190 14.58 14.97 22.71
C GLY A 190 15.19 13.58 22.89
N ARG A 191 14.55 12.71 23.67
CA ARG A 191 14.99 11.30 23.83
C ARG A 191 14.86 10.51 22.54
N ALA A 192 13.78 10.68 21.79
CA ALA A 192 13.61 10.01 20.51
C ALA A 192 14.71 10.38 19.51
N VAL A 193 15.03 11.68 19.40
CA VAL A 193 16.12 12.16 18.55
C VAL A 193 17.48 11.65 19.06
N ALA A 194 17.74 11.76 20.36
CA ALA A 194 19.00 11.30 20.94
C ALA A 194 19.21 9.79 20.73
N THR A 195 18.18 8.97 20.94
CA THR A 195 18.25 7.52 20.70
C THR A 195 18.43 7.21 19.22
N PHE A 196 17.69 7.87 18.33
CA PHE A 196 17.88 7.71 16.88
C PHE A 196 19.32 8.01 16.46
N LEU A 197 19.88 9.14 16.92
CA LEU A 197 21.25 9.53 16.62
C LEU A 197 22.27 8.56 17.24
N ALA A 198 22.07 8.10 18.47
CA ALA A 198 22.94 7.12 19.11
C ALA A 198 22.96 5.80 18.32
N CYS A 199 21.79 5.32 17.87
CA CYS A 199 21.69 4.14 17.01
C CYS A 199 22.38 4.35 15.66
N ALA A 200 22.21 5.53 15.04
CA ALA A 200 22.86 5.87 13.77
C ALA A 200 24.39 5.98 13.91
N VAL A 201 24.88 6.57 15.00
CA VAL A 201 26.32 6.64 15.31
C VAL A 201 26.89 5.25 15.59
N LEU A 202 26.19 4.42 16.36
CA LEU A 202 26.59 3.03 16.58
C LEU A 202 26.71 2.27 15.25
N ALA A 203 25.73 2.44 14.36
CA ALA A 203 25.78 1.88 13.01
C ALA A 203 26.94 2.42 12.18
N ALA A 204 27.23 3.72 12.24
CA ALA A 204 28.36 4.33 11.54
C ALA A 204 29.72 3.86 12.06
N VAL A 205 29.84 3.57 13.36
CA VAL A 205 31.07 3.03 13.96
C VAL A 205 31.28 1.57 13.58
N VAL A 206 30.22 0.75 13.61
CA VAL A 206 30.32 -0.70 13.34
C VAL A 206 30.33 -1.00 11.84
N LEU A 207 29.56 -0.26 11.04
CA LEU A 207 29.37 -0.43 9.60
C LEU A 207 29.60 0.91 8.87
N PRO A 208 30.84 1.44 8.85
CA PRO A 208 31.12 2.77 8.32
C PRO A 208 30.82 2.90 6.82
N ALA A 209 31.26 1.92 6.01
CA ALA A 209 31.03 1.92 4.56
C ALA A 209 29.53 1.84 4.22
N GLU A 210 28.80 0.94 4.87
CA GLU A 210 27.35 0.80 4.66
C GLU A 210 26.60 2.06 5.09
N SER A 211 27.01 2.68 6.19
CA SER A 211 26.40 3.93 6.65
C SER A 211 26.64 5.06 5.66
N TRP A 212 27.84 5.17 5.10
CA TRP A 212 28.14 6.12 4.04
C TRP A 212 27.24 5.89 2.82
N THR A 213 27.20 4.66 2.29
CA THR A 213 26.38 4.29 1.13
C THR A 213 24.89 4.56 1.37
N TYR A 214 24.38 4.27 2.58
CA TYR A 214 22.97 4.49 2.90
C TYR A 214 22.58 5.97 2.81
N TRP A 215 23.33 6.83 3.51
CA TRP A 215 22.98 8.24 3.65
C TRP A 215 23.27 9.07 2.40
N THR A 216 24.19 8.62 1.55
CA THR A 216 24.56 9.34 0.31
C THR A 216 23.78 8.87 -0.92
N GLU A 217 23.47 7.58 -1.01
CA GLU A 217 22.93 6.95 -2.23
C GLU A 217 21.61 6.21 -1.97
N ALA A 218 21.64 5.15 -1.15
CA ALA A 218 20.54 4.18 -1.12
C ALA A 218 19.22 4.78 -0.63
N VAL A 219 19.24 5.74 0.31
CA VAL A 219 18.03 6.42 0.79
C VAL A 219 17.34 7.27 -0.29
N ARG A 220 18.08 7.71 -1.32
CA ARG A 220 17.58 8.55 -2.42
C ARG A 220 17.08 7.73 -3.61
N GLN A 221 17.59 6.52 -3.80
CA GLN A 221 17.29 5.65 -4.94
C GLN A 221 16.02 4.80 -4.72
N THR A 222 14.86 5.45 -4.61
CA THR A 222 13.58 4.77 -4.37
C THR A 222 13.14 3.87 -5.53
N SER A 223 13.67 4.07 -6.74
CA SER A 223 13.46 3.21 -7.91
C SER A 223 13.93 1.77 -7.71
N ARG A 224 14.89 1.55 -6.79
CA ARG A 224 15.40 0.20 -6.44
C ARG A 224 14.40 -0.66 -5.69
N ILE A 225 13.35 -0.05 -5.14
CA ILE A 225 12.36 -0.72 -4.28
C ILE A 225 11.28 -1.43 -5.14
N GLY A 226 11.33 -1.23 -6.46
CA GLY A 226 10.42 -1.84 -7.44
C GLY A 226 9.39 -0.84 -7.98
N ASN A 227 8.33 -1.36 -8.61
CA ASN A 227 7.29 -0.52 -9.22
C ASN A 227 6.46 0.19 -8.15
N LEU A 228 6.73 1.49 -7.94
CA LEU A 228 6.06 2.32 -6.94
C LEU A 228 4.58 2.59 -7.26
N ALA A 229 4.16 2.39 -8.51
CA ALA A 229 2.75 2.46 -8.93
C ALA A 229 2.00 1.16 -8.64
N SER A 230 2.65 0.09 -8.17
CA SER A 230 1.99 -1.17 -7.81
C SER A 230 0.79 -0.95 -6.89
N LEU A 231 -0.29 -1.69 -7.12
CA LEU A 231 -1.49 -1.67 -6.25
C LEU A 231 -1.17 -2.05 -4.79
N GLY A 232 -0.04 -2.72 -4.54
CA GLY A 232 0.45 -2.96 -3.19
C GLY A 232 0.87 -1.68 -2.45
N ASN A 233 1.31 -0.63 -3.17
CA ASN A 233 1.68 0.67 -2.62
C ASN A 233 0.43 1.56 -2.47
N GLN A 234 -0.02 1.68 -1.23
CA GLN A 234 -1.21 2.43 -0.85
C GLN A 234 -0.83 3.75 -0.14
N SER A 235 0.26 4.35 -0.58
CA SER A 235 0.67 5.71 -0.22
C SER A 235 -0.01 6.76 -1.11
N LEU A 236 0.08 8.02 -0.69
CA LEU A 236 -0.33 9.13 -1.55
C LEU A 236 0.53 9.23 -2.81
N HIS A 237 1.83 8.96 -2.70
CA HIS A 237 2.76 8.93 -3.84
C HIS A 237 2.37 7.87 -4.88
N GLY A 238 2.16 6.62 -4.43
CA GLY A 238 1.72 5.53 -5.31
C GLY A 238 0.36 5.81 -5.95
N MET A 239 -0.54 6.52 -5.25
CA MET A 239 -1.81 6.96 -5.83
C MET A 239 -1.62 8.01 -6.93
N LEU A 240 -0.77 9.01 -6.74
CA LEU A 240 -0.48 10.04 -7.74
C LEU A 240 0.23 9.46 -8.97
N LEU A 241 1.15 8.51 -8.78
CA LEU A 241 1.76 7.77 -9.89
C LEU A 241 0.72 7.03 -10.72
N ARG A 242 -0.23 6.36 -10.05
CA ARG A 242 -1.32 5.67 -10.75
C ARG A 242 -2.29 6.63 -11.41
N VAL A 243 -2.48 7.85 -10.92
CA VAL A 243 -3.24 8.90 -11.63
C VAL A 243 -2.56 9.29 -12.95
N GLY A 244 -1.23 9.12 -13.04
CA GLY A 244 -0.43 9.54 -14.19
C GLY A 244 0.06 10.98 -14.08
N VAL A 245 0.28 11.49 -12.86
CA VAL A 245 0.94 12.79 -12.66
C VAL A 245 2.36 12.71 -13.22
N ASP A 246 2.73 13.68 -14.04
CA ASP A 246 4.03 13.74 -14.68
C ASP A 246 5.18 13.91 -13.66
N GLU A 247 6.37 13.48 -14.05
CA GLU A 247 7.54 13.46 -13.17
C GLU A 247 7.97 14.85 -12.69
N ALA A 248 7.72 15.91 -13.46
CA ALA A 248 8.09 17.27 -13.08
C ALA A 248 7.15 17.83 -11.99
N THR A 249 5.86 17.52 -12.07
CA THR A 249 4.84 18.01 -11.12
C THR A 249 4.75 17.15 -9.86
N LEU A 250 4.98 15.85 -9.97
CA LEU A 250 4.76 14.86 -8.91
C LEU A 250 5.43 15.22 -7.57
N PRO A 251 6.72 15.61 -7.49
CA PRO A 251 7.38 15.86 -6.20
C PRO A 251 6.74 17.00 -5.41
N LEU A 252 6.43 18.12 -6.07
CA LEU A 252 5.85 19.31 -5.43
C LEU A 252 4.40 19.07 -5.00
N LEU A 253 3.60 18.44 -5.86
CA LEU A 253 2.22 18.09 -5.54
C LEU A 253 2.17 17.11 -4.37
N TRP A 254 2.99 16.07 -4.40
CA TRP A 254 3.08 15.09 -3.33
C TRP A 254 3.51 15.74 -2.02
N ALA A 255 4.57 16.55 -2.02
CA ALA A 255 5.04 17.27 -0.82
C ALA A 255 3.96 18.18 -0.23
N GLY A 256 3.26 18.95 -1.07
CA GLY A 256 2.18 19.83 -0.63
C GLY A 256 1.00 19.08 0.01
N LEU A 257 0.58 17.96 -0.60
CA LEU A 257 -0.51 17.16 -0.04
C LEU A 257 -0.08 16.39 1.23
N VAL A 258 1.15 15.88 1.29
CA VAL A 258 1.70 15.27 2.51
C VAL A 258 1.78 16.29 3.63
N ALA A 259 2.26 17.51 3.36
CA ALA A 259 2.30 18.59 4.34
C ALA A 259 0.90 18.91 4.88
N LEU A 260 -0.11 19.00 4.01
CA LEU A 260 -1.51 19.21 4.39
C LEU A 260 -2.03 18.07 5.30
N VAL A 261 -1.84 16.82 4.88
CA VAL A 261 -2.31 15.63 5.61
C VAL A 261 -1.63 15.51 6.97
N CYS A 262 -0.31 15.67 7.03
CA CYS A 262 0.46 15.62 8.27
C CYS A 262 0.11 16.79 9.21
N ALA A 263 -0.01 18.02 8.69
CA ALA A 263 -0.39 19.18 9.50
C ALA A 263 -1.78 18.98 10.12
N ALA A 264 -2.77 18.56 9.32
CA ALA A 264 -4.11 18.27 9.80
C ALA A 264 -4.10 17.15 10.87
N ALA A 265 -3.38 16.05 10.62
CA ALA A 265 -3.26 14.95 11.58
C ALA A 265 -2.59 15.38 12.89
N LEU A 266 -1.52 16.19 12.83
CA LEU A 266 -0.80 16.68 14.01
C LEU A 266 -1.63 17.68 14.83
N LEU A 267 -2.33 18.61 14.19
CA LEU A 267 -3.24 19.54 14.87
C LEU A 267 -4.36 18.80 15.60
N ARG A 268 -4.91 17.76 14.97
CA ARG A 268 -5.93 16.89 15.58
C ARG A 268 -5.36 16.00 16.67
N ALA A 269 -4.16 15.45 16.48
CA ALA A 269 -3.48 14.68 17.50
C ALA A 269 -3.22 15.52 18.75
N ARG A 270 -2.88 16.80 18.59
CA ARG A 270 -2.79 17.76 19.70
C ARG A 270 -4.11 17.92 20.45
N GLN A 271 -5.22 18.12 19.73
CA GLN A 271 -6.55 18.20 20.34
C GLN A 271 -6.89 16.93 21.12
N LEU A 272 -6.68 15.75 20.50
CA LEU A 272 -6.94 14.45 21.12
C LEU A 272 -6.08 14.23 22.38
N THR A 273 -4.83 14.67 22.39
CA THR A 273 -3.97 14.57 23.58
C THR A 273 -4.47 15.46 24.71
N VAL A 274 -4.93 16.69 24.41
CA VAL A 274 -5.56 17.58 25.41
C VAL A 274 -6.85 16.97 25.97
N GLU A 275 -7.62 16.25 25.16
CA GLU A 275 -8.80 15.49 25.60
C GLU A 275 -8.48 14.21 26.39
N GLY A 276 -7.21 13.90 26.66
CA GLY A 276 -6.80 12.67 27.35
C GLY A 276 -6.88 11.41 26.48
N ARG A 277 -7.00 11.56 25.15
CA ARG A 277 -7.15 10.47 24.17
C ARG A 277 -5.85 10.16 23.44
N ALA A 278 -4.74 10.04 24.17
CA ALA A 278 -3.40 9.79 23.61
C ALA A 278 -3.34 8.54 22.69
N GLY A 279 -4.16 7.51 22.96
CA GLY A 279 -4.34 6.35 22.08
C GLY A 279 -4.83 6.71 20.68
N HIS A 280 -5.83 7.58 20.59
CA HIS A 280 -6.36 8.04 19.32
C HIS A 280 -5.36 8.95 18.60
N ALA A 281 -4.67 9.82 19.35
CA ALA A 281 -3.64 10.70 18.80
C ALA A 281 -2.50 9.90 18.16
N ALA A 282 -1.96 8.90 18.86
CA ALA A 282 -0.89 8.04 18.36
C ALA A 282 -1.30 7.27 17.10
N VAL A 283 -2.51 6.69 17.09
CA VAL A 283 -3.03 5.97 15.92
C VAL A 283 -3.24 6.89 14.72
N LEU A 284 -3.71 8.12 14.93
CA LEU A 284 -3.89 9.11 13.86
C LEU A 284 -2.55 9.53 13.25
N VAL A 285 -1.54 9.77 14.08
CA VAL A 285 -0.17 10.07 13.62
C VAL A 285 0.42 8.89 12.86
N GLY A 286 0.22 7.66 13.36
CA GLY A 286 0.58 6.45 12.65
C GLY A 286 -0.06 6.35 11.26
N CYS A 287 -1.35 6.68 11.13
CA CYS A 287 -2.03 6.76 9.83
C CYS A 287 -1.38 7.82 8.92
N ALA A 288 -0.99 8.98 9.47
CA ALA A 288 -0.28 10.00 8.71
C ALA A 288 1.08 9.52 8.21
N THR A 289 1.82 8.68 8.96
CA THR A 289 3.07 8.07 8.45
C THR A 289 2.85 7.20 7.21
N VAL A 290 1.71 6.48 7.15
CA VAL A 290 1.33 5.65 5.99
C VAL A 290 0.97 6.52 4.79
N ALA A 291 0.28 7.64 4.99
CA ALA A 291 -0.02 8.56 3.89
C ALA A 291 1.24 9.28 3.37
N ALA A 292 2.12 9.68 4.29
CA ALA A 292 3.30 10.49 4.02
C ALA A 292 4.46 9.72 3.38
N SER A 293 4.62 8.43 3.69
CA SER A 293 5.69 7.62 3.10
C SER A 293 5.52 7.52 1.58
N PRO A 294 6.59 7.65 0.76
CA PRO A 294 6.51 7.42 -0.68
C PRO A 294 6.14 5.96 -1.01
N VAL A 295 6.39 5.05 -0.07
CA VAL A 295 6.10 3.62 -0.19
C VAL A 295 5.38 3.12 1.05
N SER A 296 4.12 2.76 0.88
CA SER A 296 3.25 2.20 1.91
C SER A 296 2.66 0.88 1.44
N TRP A 297 3.49 -0.16 1.51
CA TRP A 297 3.07 -1.54 1.28
C TRP A 297 1.96 -1.96 2.26
N THR A 298 1.20 -2.99 1.89
CA THR A 298 0.08 -3.48 2.71
C THR A 298 0.51 -3.78 4.16
N HIS A 299 1.70 -4.35 4.38
CA HIS A 299 2.23 -4.64 5.72
C HIS A 299 2.58 -3.40 6.56
N HIS A 300 2.66 -2.18 5.99
CA HIS A 300 2.81 -0.92 6.74
C HIS A 300 1.48 -0.43 7.33
N GLN A 301 0.34 -0.94 6.83
CA GLN A 301 -0.99 -0.38 7.07
C GLN A 301 -1.69 -0.99 8.30
N VAL A 302 -0.96 -1.25 9.38
CA VAL A 302 -1.59 -1.71 10.64
C VAL A 302 -2.35 -0.57 11.32
N TRP A 303 -1.83 0.67 11.24
CA TRP A 303 -2.46 1.85 11.87
C TRP A 303 -3.91 2.10 11.48
N PRO A 304 -4.31 2.03 10.19
CA PRO A 304 -5.71 2.22 9.79
C PRO A 304 -6.64 1.14 10.31
N VAL A 305 -6.15 -0.09 10.56
CA VAL A 305 -6.92 -1.13 11.23
C VAL A 305 -7.23 -0.72 12.68
N LEU A 306 -6.23 -0.21 13.39
CA LEU A 306 -6.41 0.33 14.75
C LEU A 306 -7.39 1.52 14.73
N ALA A 307 -7.28 2.41 13.74
CA ALA A 307 -8.20 3.53 13.62
C ALA A 307 -9.64 3.09 13.35
N ALA A 308 -9.82 2.08 12.50
CA ALA A 308 -11.13 1.50 12.23
C ALA A 308 -11.78 0.95 13.52
N MET A 309 -11.01 0.24 14.36
CA MET A 309 -11.49 -0.23 15.67
C MET A 309 -11.89 0.93 16.59
N LEU A 310 -11.08 1.99 16.66
CA LEU A 310 -11.39 3.18 17.45
C LEU A 310 -12.67 3.90 16.97
N LEU A 311 -12.89 3.96 15.65
CA LEU A 311 -14.12 4.50 15.05
C LEU A 311 -15.35 3.63 15.36
N ILE A 312 -15.22 2.30 15.30
CA ILE A 312 -16.28 1.35 15.67
C ILE A 312 -16.62 1.46 17.16
N GLY A 313 -15.60 1.69 18.01
CA GLY A 313 -15.78 1.91 19.44
C GLY A 313 -16.46 3.24 19.81
N ALA A 314 -16.62 4.18 18.87
CA ALA A 314 -17.25 5.48 19.11
C ALA A 314 -18.77 5.36 19.35
N SER A 315 -19.40 6.44 19.84
CA SER A 315 -20.83 6.46 20.15
C SER A 315 -21.73 6.78 18.94
N GLY A 316 -21.24 7.55 17.96
CA GLY A 316 -22.06 7.96 16.82
C GLY A 316 -22.12 6.90 15.71
N VAL A 317 -23.33 6.64 15.20
CA VAL A 317 -23.63 5.69 14.11
C VAL A 317 -22.74 5.95 12.91
N ALA A 318 -22.75 7.21 12.51
CA ALA A 318 -21.72 7.95 11.84
C ALA A 318 -20.29 7.36 11.80
N GLN A 319 -19.57 7.49 12.91
CA GLN A 319 -18.20 7.04 13.05
C GLN A 319 -18.11 5.51 12.94
N ARG A 320 -19.10 4.79 13.47
CA ARG A 320 -19.14 3.33 13.38
C ARG A 320 -19.21 2.85 11.95
N ALA A 321 -20.07 3.46 11.12
CA ALA A 321 -20.18 3.13 9.71
C ALA A 321 -18.86 3.40 8.97
N ALA A 322 -18.22 4.55 9.23
CA ALA A 322 -16.91 4.85 8.67
C ALA A 322 -15.83 3.85 9.12
N GLY A 323 -15.85 3.44 10.40
CA GLY A 323 -14.96 2.44 10.95
C GLY A 323 -15.18 1.05 10.32
N VAL A 324 -16.42 0.62 10.13
CA VAL A 324 -16.76 -0.64 9.45
C VAL A 324 -16.30 -0.62 8.00
N ALA A 325 -16.54 0.48 7.27
CA ALA A 325 -16.10 0.64 5.89
C ALA A 325 -14.57 0.61 5.77
N LEU A 326 -13.86 1.32 6.66
CA LEU A 326 -12.40 1.30 6.71
C LEU A 326 -11.87 -0.10 7.05
N LEU A 327 -12.46 -0.78 8.03
CA LEU A 327 -12.06 -2.14 8.39
C LEU A 327 -12.28 -3.12 7.24
N ALA A 328 -13.42 -3.04 6.54
CA ALA A 328 -13.69 -3.85 5.37
C ALA A 328 -12.61 -3.65 4.29
N ALA A 329 -12.24 -2.39 3.99
CA ALA A 329 -11.15 -2.09 3.06
C ALA A 329 -9.77 -2.63 3.51
N MET A 330 -9.55 -2.80 4.82
CA MET A 330 -8.33 -3.39 5.36
C MET A 330 -8.35 -4.92 5.42
N VAL A 331 -9.50 -5.56 5.31
CA VAL A 331 -9.63 -7.04 5.31
C VAL A 331 -9.69 -7.56 3.88
N VAL A 332 -10.50 -6.95 3.01
CA VAL A 332 -10.67 -7.38 1.62
C VAL A 332 -10.05 -6.40 0.64
N SER A 333 -9.58 -6.89 -0.51
CA SER A 333 -9.18 -6.04 -1.64
C SER A 333 -10.43 -5.62 -2.40
N LEU A 334 -10.96 -4.42 -2.10
CA LEU A 334 -12.18 -3.92 -2.75
C LEU A 334 -12.02 -3.84 -4.27
N GLY A 335 -10.85 -3.43 -4.78
CA GLY A 335 -10.56 -3.42 -6.21
C GLY A 335 -10.70 -4.81 -6.86
N ALA A 336 -10.22 -5.87 -6.20
CA ALA A 336 -10.33 -7.23 -6.74
C ALA A 336 -11.74 -7.82 -6.60
N VAL A 337 -12.43 -7.56 -5.48
CA VAL A 337 -13.77 -8.10 -5.22
C VAL A 337 -14.82 -7.39 -6.07
N LEU A 338 -14.68 -6.09 -6.29
CA LEU A 338 -15.66 -5.26 -6.99
C LEU A 338 -15.32 -5.03 -8.47
N SER A 339 -14.16 -5.48 -8.97
CA SER A 339 -13.84 -5.38 -10.39
C SER A 339 -14.89 -5.99 -11.33
N PRO A 340 -15.58 -7.12 -11.01
CA PRO A 340 -16.57 -7.70 -11.91
C PRO A 340 -17.85 -6.85 -12.05
N VAL A 341 -18.16 -6.01 -11.06
CA VAL A 341 -19.36 -5.16 -11.03
C VAL A 341 -19.07 -3.69 -11.29
N SER A 342 -17.79 -3.30 -11.26
CA SER A 342 -17.37 -1.97 -11.66
C SER A 342 -17.65 -1.77 -13.14
N THR A 343 -18.24 -0.64 -13.52
CA THR A 343 -18.59 -0.33 -14.92
C THR A 343 -17.79 0.85 -15.47
N ARG A 344 -17.00 1.52 -14.62
CA ARG A 344 -16.24 2.72 -14.98
C ARG A 344 -14.82 2.67 -14.39
N PRO A 345 -13.78 3.02 -15.18
CA PRO A 345 -12.40 3.05 -14.69
C PRO A 345 -12.21 3.89 -13.42
N GLY A 346 -12.81 5.08 -13.36
CA GLY A 346 -12.69 5.95 -12.17
C GLY A 346 -13.30 5.37 -10.88
N VAL A 347 -14.36 4.56 -10.99
CA VAL A 347 -14.92 3.83 -9.84
C VAL A 347 -13.98 2.70 -9.41
N GLN A 348 -13.44 1.96 -10.37
CA GLN A 348 -12.45 0.92 -10.09
C GLN A 348 -11.19 1.49 -9.43
N PHE A 349 -10.71 2.65 -9.91
CA PHE A 349 -9.58 3.35 -9.31
C PHE A 349 -9.82 3.67 -7.82
N LEU A 350 -11.03 4.12 -7.46
CA LEU A 350 -11.38 4.34 -6.05
C LEU A 350 -11.35 3.05 -5.23
N PHE A 351 -11.86 1.94 -5.76
CA PHE A 351 -11.83 0.66 -5.05
C PHE A 351 -10.40 0.13 -4.86
N GLU A 352 -9.54 0.30 -5.86
CA GLU A 352 -8.12 -0.03 -5.81
C GLU A 352 -7.33 0.86 -4.85
N ASN A 353 -7.84 2.07 -4.55
CA ASN A 353 -7.23 3.07 -3.68
C ASN A 353 -7.96 3.28 -2.35
N ALA A 354 -8.95 2.45 -2.04
CA ALA A 354 -9.84 2.68 -0.91
C ALA A 354 -9.08 2.79 0.42
N ARG A 355 -7.95 2.07 0.57
CA ARG A 355 -7.08 2.16 1.74
C ARG A 355 -6.39 3.52 1.81
N ALA A 356 -5.70 3.94 0.74
CA ALA A 356 -5.03 5.23 0.69
C ALA A 356 -6.00 6.41 0.93
N VAL A 357 -7.15 6.38 0.25
CA VAL A 357 -8.22 7.39 0.40
C VAL A 357 -8.77 7.40 1.82
N GLY A 358 -9.09 6.23 2.39
CA GLY A 358 -9.60 6.11 3.75
C GLY A 358 -8.63 6.66 4.80
N VAL A 359 -7.33 6.41 4.63
CA VAL A 359 -6.27 6.94 5.50
C VAL A 359 -6.15 8.46 5.39
N CYS A 360 -6.14 9.00 4.18
CA CYS A 360 -6.07 10.46 3.98
C CYS A 360 -7.30 11.16 4.58
N LEU A 361 -8.51 10.65 4.30
CA LEU A 361 -9.74 11.17 4.87
C LEU A 361 -9.74 11.10 6.40
N LEU A 362 -9.28 9.99 6.98
CA LEU A 362 -9.13 9.87 8.44
C LEU A 362 -8.17 10.94 9.00
N CYS A 363 -7.02 11.17 8.36
CA CYS A 363 -6.07 12.19 8.79
C CYS A 363 -6.67 13.61 8.73
N LEU A 364 -7.46 13.89 7.68
CA LEU A 364 -8.11 15.18 7.47
C LEU A 364 -9.34 15.42 8.36
N VAL A 365 -10.11 14.36 8.69
CA VAL A 365 -11.41 14.44 9.39
C VAL A 365 -11.34 13.98 10.86
N GLY A 366 -10.33 13.21 11.24
CA GLY A 366 -10.14 12.65 12.58
C GLY A 366 -11.26 11.70 13.01
N PHE A 367 -11.38 11.47 14.32
CA PHE A 367 -12.38 10.56 14.93
C PHE A 367 -13.76 11.20 15.19
N GLY A 368 -14.12 12.30 14.50
CA GLY A 368 -15.45 12.91 14.60
C GLY A 368 -15.51 14.41 14.92
N GLY A 369 -14.61 15.24 14.38
CA GLY A 369 -14.72 16.69 14.52
C GLY A 369 -14.19 17.43 13.30
N VAL A 370 -15.04 18.10 12.54
CA VAL A 370 -14.59 19.19 11.66
C VAL A 370 -14.37 20.40 12.57
N ALA A 371 -13.17 20.53 13.13
CA ALA A 371 -12.77 21.72 13.87
C ALA A 371 -11.26 21.94 13.74
N VAL A 372 -10.82 22.26 12.52
CA VAL A 372 -9.53 22.97 12.30
C VAL A 372 -9.78 24.48 12.18
N ALA A 373 -10.96 24.97 12.59
CA ALA A 373 -11.24 26.41 12.62
C ALA A 373 -11.12 26.93 14.05
N ALA A 374 -9.98 27.58 14.29
CA ALA A 374 -9.73 28.63 15.28
C ALA A 374 -10.12 28.37 16.75
N THR A 375 -9.13 28.59 17.61
CA THR A 375 -9.30 29.07 18.98
C THR A 375 -10.35 30.18 19.06
N ARG A 376 -11.61 29.82 19.32
CA ARG A 376 -12.60 30.70 19.93
C ARG A 376 -13.55 29.86 20.78
N THR A 377 -13.51 30.16 22.05
CA THR A 377 -14.41 29.74 23.12
C THR A 377 -15.86 30.09 22.79
N VAL A 378 -16.56 29.23 22.04
CA VAL A 378 -18.03 29.17 22.11
C VAL A 378 -18.46 27.71 21.93
N ARG A 379 -18.96 27.14 23.04
CA ARG A 379 -19.65 25.85 23.07
C ARG A 379 -21.01 26.03 22.37
N ARG A 380 -21.07 25.85 21.05
CA ARG A 380 -22.34 25.75 20.32
C ARG A 380 -22.79 24.30 20.25
N PRO A 381 -24.08 23.98 20.48
CA PRO A 381 -24.59 22.63 20.34
C PRO A 381 -24.45 22.22 18.87
N ALA A 382 -23.85 21.05 18.64
CA ALA A 382 -23.67 20.49 17.31
C ALA A 382 -25.03 20.07 16.72
N GLY A 383 -25.72 21.01 16.09
CA GLY A 383 -26.92 20.73 15.30
C GLY A 383 -26.60 19.86 14.09
N GLY A 384 -27.51 18.93 13.75
CA GLY A 384 -27.39 17.86 12.76
C GLY A 384 -27.10 18.22 11.29
N ARG A 385 -26.52 19.39 10.99
CA ARG A 385 -26.16 19.85 9.63
C ARG A 385 -24.71 19.54 9.22
N GLY A 386 -23.82 19.18 10.16
CA GLY A 386 -22.43 18.82 9.84
C GLY A 386 -22.31 17.55 9.00
N TRP A 387 -23.16 16.56 9.29
CA TRP A 387 -23.23 15.29 8.55
C TRP A 387 -23.68 15.47 7.09
N LEU A 388 -24.62 16.39 6.85
CA LEU A 388 -25.07 16.73 5.49
C LEU A 388 -23.93 17.34 4.65
N ARG A 389 -23.05 18.17 5.24
CA ARG A 389 -21.91 18.77 4.50
C ARG A 389 -20.81 17.75 4.18
N VAL A 390 -20.49 16.85 5.12
CA VAL A 390 -19.52 15.76 4.89
C VAL A 390 -20.07 14.77 3.87
N GLY A 391 -21.37 14.42 3.98
CA GLY A 391 -22.05 13.56 3.02
C GLY A 391 -22.08 14.15 1.62
N VAL A 392 -22.42 15.44 1.46
CA VAL A 392 -22.41 16.12 0.16
C VAL A 392 -21.00 16.16 -0.43
N THR A 393 -19.97 16.48 0.36
CA THR A 393 -18.58 16.53 -0.12
C THR A 393 -18.07 15.15 -0.55
N ALA A 394 -18.38 14.10 0.24
CA ALA A 394 -18.02 12.73 -0.10
C ALA A 394 -18.74 12.25 -1.36
N THR A 395 -20.04 12.53 -1.50
CA THR A 395 -20.82 12.20 -2.69
C THR A 395 -20.30 12.94 -3.92
N VAL A 396 -19.97 14.23 -3.81
CA VAL A 396 -19.38 15.01 -4.90
C VAL A 396 -18.00 14.46 -5.28
N ALA A 397 -17.15 14.11 -4.32
CA ALA A 397 -15.85 13.49 -4.61
C ALA A 397 -16.01 12.14 -5.32
N VAL A 398 -16.87 11.26 -4.82
CA VAL A 398 -17.15 9.96 -5.46
C VAL A 398 -17.73 10.16 -6.86
N ALA A 399 -18.66 11.10 -7.04
CA ALA A 399 -19.23 11.42 -8.35
C ALA A 399 -18.18 11.99 -9.31
N PHE A 400 -17.29 12.86 -8.83
CA PHE A 400 -16.18 13.40 -9.60
C PHE A 400 -15.30 12.25 -10.12
N PHE A 401 -14.78 11.43 -9.21
CA PHE A 401 -13.94 10.27 -9.55
C PHE A 401 -14.66 9.27 -10.46
N ALA A 402 -15.96 9.03 -10.27
CA ALA A 402 -16.74 8.12 -11.09
C ALA A 402 -16.93 8.58 -12.54
N VAL A 403 -16.73 9.86 -12.84
CA VAL A 403 -16.85 10.45 -14.18
C VAL A 403 -15.49 10.77 -14.79
N GLN A 404 -14.44 10.94 -13.97
CA GLN A 404 -13.09 11.14 -14.49
C GLN A 404 -12.59 9.89 -15.24
N PRO A 405 -11.87 10.08 -16.37
CA PRO A 405 -11.27 9.00 -17.14
C PRO A 405 -9.98 8.48 -16.48
N LEU A 406 -10.00 8.24 -15.18
CA LEU A 406 -8.82 7.80 -14.45
C LEU A 406 -8.39 6.39 -14.88
N PRO A 407 -7.09 6.15 -14.99
CA PRO A 407 -6.56 4.82 -15.28
C PRO A 407 -6.87 3.89 -14.10
N ALA A 408 -7.35 2.69 -14.39
CA ALA A 408 -7.58 1.64 -13.39
C ALA A 408 -6.58 0.52 -13.60
N GLY A 409 -6.04 -0.03 -12.51
CA GLY A 409 -5.16 -1.20 -12.55
C GLY A 409 -5.81 -2.36 -13.29
N ALA A 410 -7.12 -2.53 -13.11
CA ALA A 410 -7.95 -3.37 -13.96
C ALA A 410 -9.02 -2.54 -14.68
N ASP A 411 -8.89 -2.25 -15.99
CA ASP A 411 -10.02 -1.69 -16.74
C ASP A 411 -11.23 -2.66 -16.71
N PRO A 412 -12.36 -2.29 -16.09
CA PRO A 412 -13.50 -3.20 -15.98
C PRO A 412 -14.19 -3.48 -17.33
N THR A 413 -13.94 -2.65 -18.34
CA THR A 413 -14.58 -2.77 -19.65
C THR A 413 -13.73 -3.50 -20.69
N PHE A 414 -12.51 -3.87 -20.30
CA PHE A 414 -11.52 -4.55 -21.13
C PHE A 414 -12.08 -5.87 -21.67
N LYS A 415 -11.84 -6.12 -22.96
CA LYS A 415 -12.08 -7.43 -23.58
C LYS A 415 -10.98 -7.67 -24.60
N ALA A 416 -10.32 -8.82 -24.50
CA ALA A 416 -9.56 -9.40 -25.60
C ALA A 416 -10.46 -10.38 -26.37
N TYR A 417 -10.31 -10.43 -27.68
CA TYR A 417 -11.17 -11.21 -28.57
C TYR A 417 -10.51 -12.55 -28.92
N ALA A 418 -11.35 -13.58 -29.12
CA ALA A 418 -10.90 -14.93 -29.42
C ALA A 418 -11.03 -15.24 -30.92
N LEU A 419 -10.60 -16.45 -31.33
CA LEU A 419 -10.67 -16.88 -32.73
C LEU A 419 -12.10 -16.83 -33.29
N ASP A 420 -13.11 -17.18 -32.49
CA ASP A 420 -14.52 -17.12 -32.88
C ASP A 420 -15.02 -15.69 -33.18
N ASP A 421 -14.34 -14.67 -32.64
CA ASP A 421 -14.69 -13.27 -32.86
C ASP A 421 -14.12 -12.73 -34.19
N VAL A 422 -13.23 -13.46 -34.87
CA VAL A 422 -12.49 -13.01 -36.07
C VAL A 422 -13.39 -12.63 -37.23
N VAL A 423 -14.52 -13.32 -37.40
CA VAL A 423 -15.50 -13.04 -38.46
C VAL A 423 -16.21 -11.70 -38.29
N ASN A 424 -16.08 -11.04 -37.13
CA ASN A 424 -16.75 -9.78 -36.86
C ASN A 424 -15.89 -8.58 -37.33
N PRO A 425 -16.29 -7.88 -38.41
CA PRO A 425 -15.49 -6.78 -38.98
C PRO A 425 -15.42 -5.54 -38.08
N ARG A 426 -16.20 -5.50 -36.99
CA ARG A 426 -16.07 -4.47 -35.95
C ARG A 426 -14.90 -4.73 -35.01
N TYR A 427 -14.57 -6.00 -34.78
CA TYR A 427 -13.50 -6.40 -33.85
C TYR A 427 -12.20 -6.62 -34.60
N PHE A 428 -12.27 -7.21 -35.80
CA PHE A 428 -11.15 -7.46 -36.68
C PHE A 428 -11.32 -6.61 -37.95
N PHE A 429 -10.90 -5.34 -37.84
CA PHE A 429 -11.04 -4.35 -38.91
C PHE A 429 -9.77 -4.18 -39.74
N VAL A 430 -8.63 -4.66 -39.24
CA VAL A 430 -7.34 -4.85 -39.90
C VAL A 430 -7.25 -6.29 -40.39
N CYS A 431 -6.67 -6.51 -41.58
CA CYS A 431 -6.36 -7.85 -42.09
C CYS A 431 -7.60 -8.77 -42.21
N ARG A 432 -8.56 -8.45 -43.09
CA ARG A 432 -9.83 -9.21 -43.22
C ARG A 432 -9.75 -10.39 -44.20
N GLY A 433 -8.57 -10.68 -44.71
CA GLY A 433 -8.32 -11.77 -45.64
C GLY A 433 -6.82 -11.93 -45.94
N PRO A 434 -6.40 -13.07 -46.51
CA PRO A 434 -4.97 -13.36 -46.75
C PRO A 434 -4.23 -12.28 -47.55
N ALA A 435 -4.90 -11.68 -48.55
CA ALA A 435 -4.32 -10.61 -49.37
C ALA A 435 -4.15 -9.29 -48.60
N GLU A 436 -5.13 -8.92 -47.76
CA GLU A 436 -5.02 -7.73 -46.90
C GLU A 436 -3.96 -7.94 -45.80
N CYS A 437 -3.84 -9.16 -45.26
CA CYS A 437 -2.79 -9.52 -44.30
C CYS A 437 -1.39 -9.33 -44.86
N ALA A 438 -1.17 -9.77 -46.09
CA ALA A 438 0.13 -9.64 -46.75
C ALA A 438 0.54 -8.17 -46.93
N ALA A 439 -0.43 -7.27 -47.17
CA ALA A 439 -0.17 -5.84 -47.30
C ALA A 439 0.07 -5.13 -45.96
N TYR A 440 -0.35 -5.71 -44.84
CA TYR A 440 -0.25 -5.06 -43.53
C TYR A 440 1.11 -5.21 -42.84
N GLY A 441 2.02 -6.04 -43.39
CA GLY A 441 3.45 -6.11 -43.08
C GLY A 441 3.83 -6.41 -41.61
N THR A 442 4.87 -7.21 -41.39
CA THR A 442 5.38 -7.47 -40.02
C THR A 442 6.86 -7.14 -39.83
N ASP A 443 7.37 -6.16 -40.59
CA ASP A 443 8.76 -5.68 -40.42
C ASP A 443 9.01 -5.17 -38.99
N ALA A 444 7.96 -4.67 -38.31
CA ALA A 444 7.94 -4.39 -36.88
C ALA A 444 7.36 -5.57 -36.06
N PRO A 445 7.77 -5.75 -34.79
CA PRO A 445 7.22 -6.80 -33.93
C PRO A 445 5.69 -6.78 -33.83
N VAL A 446 5.07 -5.60 -33.77
CA VAL A 446 3.62 -5.42 -33.75
C VAL A 446 3.24 -4.28 -34.68
N THR A 447 2.32 -4.54 -35.60
CA THR A 447 1.70 -3.51 -36.46
C THR A 447 0.21 -3.46 -36.13
N PHE A 448 -0.33 -2.32 -35.73
CA PHE A 448 -1.72 -2.21 -35.32
C PHE A 448 -2.38 -0.90 -35.74
N SER A 449 -3.71 -0.92 -35.76
CA SER A 449 -4.54 0.27 -35.89
C SER A 449 -5.55 0.33 -34.75
N THR A 450 -6.03 1.55 -34.51
CA THR A 450 -6.99 1.84 -33.45
C THR A 450 -8.29 2.38 -34.03
N ARG A 451 -9.42 1.95 -33.48
CA ARG A 451 -10.73 2.54 -33.75
C ARG A 451 -11.36 3.02 -32.45
N ALA A 452 -11.59 4.32 -32.34
CA ALA A 452 -12.30 4.87 -31.21
C ALA A 452 -13.82 4.67 -31.34
N GLU A 453 -14.44 4.40 -30.20
CA GLU A 453 -15.87 4.34 -30.00
C GLU A 453 -16.25 5.32 -28.88
N LYS A 454 -17.54 5.59 -28.70
CA LYS A 454 -18.05 6.56 -27.72
C LYS A 454 -17.49 6.40 -26.29
N THR A 455 -17.16 5.18 -25.88
CA THR A 455 -16.70 4.89 -24.51
C THR A 455 -15.45 4.01 -24.46
N LYS A 456 -14.87 3.64 -25.61
CA LYS A 456 -13.80 2.64 -25.71
C LYS A 456 -12.90 2.91 -26.89
N VAL A 457 -11.66 2.43 -26.82
CA VAL A 457 -10.75 2.32 -27.96
C VAL A 457 -10.54 0.85 -28.26
N ARG A 458 -10.69 0.47 -29.53
CA ARG A 458 -10.32 -0.86 -30.02
C ARG A 458 -8.94 -0.80 -30.64
N VAL A 459 -8.17 -1.85 -30.42
CA VAL A 459 -6.86 -2.05 -31.03
C VAL A 459 -6.92 -3.38 -31.76
N ASN A 460 -6.54 -3.38 -33.02
CA ASN A 460 -6.48 -4.58 -33.83
C ASN A 460 -5.26 -4.50 -34.75
N GLY A 461 -4.54 -5.60 -34.85
CA GLY A 461 -3.28 -5.63 -35.57
C GLY A 461 -2.79 -7.04 -35.82
N VAL A 462 -1.56 -7.10 -36.30
CA VAL A 462 -0.78 -8.32 -36.55
C VAL A 462 0.53 -8.28 -35.78
N VAL A 463 1.07 -9.45 -35.50
CA VAL A 463 2.38 -9.60 -34.87
C VAL A 463 3.32 -10.38 -35.78
N SER A 464 4.62 -10.08 -35.71
CA SER A 464 5.64 -10.83 -36.42
C SER A 464 5.82 -12.24 -35.83
N PRO A 465 6.48 -13.18 -36.54
CA PRO A 465 6.81 -14.51 -36.01
C PRO A 465 7.62 -14.50 -34.70
N GLN A 466 8.36 -13.43 -34.44
CA GLN A 466 9.21 -13.28 -33.26
C GLN A 466 8.42 -13.07 -31.96
N VAL A 467 7.19 -12.53 -32.05
CA VAL A 467 6.34 -12.32 -30.88
C VAL A 467 5.68 -13.64 -30.49
N THR A 468 5.93 -14.13 -29.28
CA THR A 468 5.26 -15.33 -28.75
C THR A 468 4.18 -14.98 -27.74
N ARG A 469 4.28 -13.81 -27.12
CA ARG A 469 3.34 -13.31 -26.13
C ARG A 469 3.16 -11.80 -26.28
N LEU A 470 1.91 -11.36 -26.12
CA LEU A 470 1.53 -9.96 -26.17
C LEU A 470 0.74 -9.63 -24.90
N GLU A 471 1.14 -8.58 -24.17
CA GLU A 471 0.48 -8.18 -22.92
C GLU A 471 0.10 -6.70 -22.95
N TYR A 472 -1.08 -6.40 -22.42
CA TYR A 472 -1.57 -5.03 -22.25
C TYR A 472 -1.70 -4.65 -20.78
N PHE A 473 -1.16 -3.49 -20.43
CA PHE A 473 -1.28 -2.87 -19.12
C PHE A 473 -2.25 -1.69 -19.22
N SER A 474 -3.33 -1.70 -18.45
CA SER A 474 -4.36 -0.65 -18.50
C SER A 474 -3.99 0.62 -17.71
N ALA A 475 -3.01 0.52 -16.82
CA ALA A 475 -2.55 1.60 -15.96
C ALA A 475 -1.13 1.30 -15.43
N PRO A 476 -0.38 2.33 -15.01
CA PRO A 476 0.87 2.17 -14.28
C PRO A 476 0.69 1.27 -13.05
N GLY A 477 1.50 0.20 -12.95
CA GLY A 477 1.42 -0.74 -11.82
C GLY A 477 0.19 -1.65 -11.79
N GLY A 478 -0.64 -1.63 -12.83
CA GLY A 478 -1.70 -2.61 -13.07
C GLY A 478 -1.13 -3.98 -13.47
N ALA A 479 -1.93 -5.02 -13.29
CA ALA A 479 -1.54 -6.36 -13.72
C ALA A 479 -1.57 -6.47 -15.27
N PRO A 480 -0.64 -7.21 -15.89
CA PRO A 480 -0.68 -7.46 -17.32
C PRO A 480 -1.92 -8.26 -17.70
N ARG A 481 -2.47 -7.98 -18.88
CA ARG A 481 -3.53 -8.75 -19.51
C ARG A 481 -2.97 -9.40 -20.77
N ALA A 482 -2.96 -10.73 -20.81
CA ALA A 482 -2.55 -11.45 -22.01
C ALA A 482 -3.53 -11.17 -23.16
N ILE A 483 -2.98 -10.84 -24.32
CA ILE A 483 -3.73 -10.65 -25.56
C ILE A 483 -3.54 -11.92 -26.40
N PRO A 484 -4.62 -12.65 -26.74
CA PRO A 484 -4.53 -13.82 -27.60
C PRO A 484 -3.95 -13.47 -28.96
N LEU A 485 -2.98 -14.28 -29.40
CA LEU A 485 -2.45 -14.25 -30.77
C LEU A 485 -3.20 -15.32 -31.57
N LEU A 486 -3.84 -14.92 -32.66
CA LEU A 486 -4.83 -15.72 -33.38
C LEU A 486 -4.35 -16.00 -34.81
N ASP A 487 -4.22 -17.26 -35.16
CA ASP A 487 -3.91 -17.75 -36.51
C ASP A 487 -5.15 -17.68 -37.42
N ALA A 488 -5.68 -16.48 -37.61
CA ALA A 488 -6.87 -16.23 -38.43
C ALA A 488 -6.64 -16.50 -39.93
N TYR A 489 -5.42 -16.26 -40.42
CA TYR A 489 -5.05 -16.39 -41.83
C TYR A 489 -3.64 -17.01 -41.96
N PRO A 490 -3.37 -17.79 -43.03
CA PRO A 490 -2.05 -18.38 -43.25
C PRO A 490 -0.94 -17.33 -43.25
N GLY A 491 0.11 -17.57 -42.46
CA GLY A 491 1.30 -16.71 -42.41
C GLY A 491 1.15 -15.41 -41.61
N SER A 492 0.03 -15.19 -40.91
CA SER A 492 -0.17 -13.97 -40.10
C SER A 492 -0.93 -14.27 -38.81
N ARG A 493 -0.37 -13.83 -37.67
CA ARG A 493 -1.04 -13.88 -36.37
C ARG A 493 -1.66 -12.52 -36.07
N THR A 494 -2.96 -12.51 -35.91
CA THR A 494 -3.75 -11.31 -35.61
C THR A 494 -4.07 -11.22 -34.13
N PHE A 495 -4.40 -10.04 -33.66
CA PHE A 495 -4.95 -9.84 -32.32
C PHE A 495 -5.98 -8.72 -32.34
N SER A 496 -6.93 -8.77 -31.39
CA SER A 496 -7.86 -7.67 -31.18
C SER A 496 -8.23 -7.56 -29.71
N PHE A 497 -8.29 -6.32 -29.20
CA PHE A 497 -8.82 -6.04 -27.88
C PHE A 497 -9.45 -4.64 -27.81
N ARG A 498 -10.11 -4.36 -26.69
CA ARG A 498 -10.63 -3.03 -26.36
C ARG A 498 -10.30 -2.63 -24.94
N SER A 499 -10.13 -1.33 -24.70
CA SER A 499 -9.99 -0.70 -23.39
C SER A 499 -10.85 0.57 -23.32
N ALA A 500 -11.32 0.97 -22.14
CA ALA A 500 -12.01 2.24 -21.93
C ALA A 500 -11.07 3.45 -22.10
N ASN A 501 -9.80 3.30 -21.69
CA ASN A 501 -8.78 4.33 -21.79
C ASN A 501 -7.44 3.70 -22.22
N MET A 502 -6.71 4.39 -23.10
CA MET A 502 -5.38 4.01 -23.62
C MET A 502 -4.30 5.07 -23.28
N ALA A 503 -4.65 6.20 -22.65
CA ALA A 503 -3.73 7.31 -22.40
C ALA A 503 -2.56 6.92 -21.50
N GLN A 504 -2.80 5.89 -20.67
CA GLN A 504 -1.87 5.33 -19.71
C GLN A 504 -1.67 3.82 -19.99
N GLY A 505 -2.09 3.39 -21.19
CA GLY A 505 -2.05 2.01 -21.64
C GLY A 505 -0.71 1.70 -22.24
N ARG A 506 -0.18 0.50 -21.96
CA ARG A 506 1.09 0.03 -22.50
C ARG A 506 0.91 -1.36 -23.09
N LEU A 507 1.28 -1.56 -24.34
CA LEU A 507 1.28 -2.85 -25.02
C LEU A 507 2.72 -3.35 -25.17
N VAL A 508 3.03 -4.53 -24.64
CA VAL A 508 4.38 -5.10 -24.66
C VAL A 508 4.37 -6.42 -25.40
N ALA A 509 5.26 -6.55 -26.39
CA ALA A 509 5.51 -7.77 -27.12
C ALA A 509 6.75 -8.48 -26.55
N TYR A 510 6.66 -9.80 -26.40
CA TYR A 510 7.73 -10.63 -25.85
C TYR A 510 8.15 -11.72 -26.83
N ALA A 511 9.44 -12.08 -26.78
CA ALA A 511 10.01 -13.22 -27.48
C ALA A 511 9.82 -14.54 -26.71
N SER A 512 10.24 -15.65 -27.31
CA SER A 512 10.14 -17.01 -26.75
C SER A 512 10.91 -17.21 -25.44
N ASP A 513 11.98 -16.45 -25.23
CA ASP A 513 12.78 -16.43 -24.00
C ASP A 513 12.12 -15.62 -22.86
N GLY A 514 10.98 -14.99 -23.14
CA GLY A 514 10.23 -14.17 -22.20
C GLY A 514 10.69 -12.72 -22.08
N GLN A 515 11.71 -12.30 -22.85
CA GLN A 515 12.19 -10.91 -22.84
C GLN A 515 11.30 -9.99 -23.69
N PRO A 516 11.08 -8.73 -23.27
CA PRO A 516 10.33 -7.77 -24.06
C PRO A 516 11.14 -7.33 -25.29
N ILE A 517 10.53 -7.40 -26.47
CA ILE A 517 11.15 -7.01 -27.75
C ILE A 517 10.62 -5.67 -28.28
N ALA A 518 9.44 -5.24 -27.86
CA ALA A 518 8.90 -3.92 -28.16
C ALA A 518 7.84 -3.48 -27.13
N SER A 519 7.74 -2.17 -26.89
CA SER A 519 6.69 -1.55 -26.07
C SER A 519 6.05 -0.40 -26.84
N TYR A 520 4.73 -0.31 -26.77
CA TYR A 520 3.93 0.71 -27.47
C TYR A 520 3.06 1.44 -26.44
N ASP A 521 3.50 2.63 -26.07
CA ASP A 521 2.91 3.45 -24.99
C ASP A 521 2.43 4.77 -25.61
N GLU A 522 3.31 5.44 -26.35
CA GLU A 522 3.03 6.71 -27.01
C GLU A 522 2.07 6.56 -28.19
N GLU A 523 2.16 5.47 -28.95
CA GLU A 523 1.29 5.19 -30.08
C GLU A 523 -0.15 4.93 -29.62
N LEU A 524 -0.31 4.22 -28.50
CA LEU A 524 -1.61 4.02 -27.85
C LEU A 524 -2.18 5.33 -27.30
N ALA A 525 -1.34 6.18 -26.71
CA ALA A 525 -1.77 7.50 -26.23
C ALA A 525 -2.09 8.47 -27.39
N ALA A 526 -1.37 8.38 -28.51
CA ALA A 526 -1.59 9.19 -29.71
C ALA A 526 -2.93 8.86 -30.37
N ALA A 527 -3.35 7.59 -30.37
CA ALA A 527 -4.65 7.16 -30.87
C ALA A 527 -5.84 7.90 -30.23
N LEU A 528 -5.74 8.24 -28.93
CA LEU A 528 -6.76 9.06 -28.26
C LEU A 528 -6.78 10.51 -28.76
N ARG A 529 -5.59 11.12 -28.93
CA ARG A 529 -5.46 12.52 -29.37
C ARG A 529 -5.97 12.74 -30.79
N ALA A 530 -5.91 11.72 -31.64
CA ALA A 530 -6.46 11.76 -33.00
C ALA A 530 -8.00 11.74 -33.04
N THR A 531 -8.68 11.37 -31.94
CA THR A 531 -10.13 11.23 -31.89
C THR A 531 -10.85 12.40 -31.18
N THR A 532 -10.11 13.29 -30.54
CA THR A 532 -10.65 14.50 -29.87
C THR A 532 -10.56 15.76 -30.75
N ARG A 533 -10.09 15.62 -31.99
CA ARG A 533 -10.24 16.60 -33.08
C ARG A 533 -11.36 16.12 -34.00
#